data_AF-A0A4Q6C7J5-F1
#
_entry.id   AF-A0A4Q6C7J5-F1
#
_cell.length_a   1.000
_cell.length_b   1.000
_cell.length_c   1.000
_cell.angle_alpha   90.00
_cell.angle_beta   90.00
_cell.angle_gamma   90.00
#
_symmetry.space_group_name_H-M   'P 1'
#
loop_
_entity.id
_entity.type
_entity.pdbx_description
1 polymer ?
#
loop_
_entity_poly.entity_id
_entity_poly.type
_entity_poly.pdbx_seq_one_letter_code
_entity_poly.pdbx_strand_id
1 'polypeptide(L)'
;DAGVDLVAARIREIATENDVPIFEAPPLARALHKAVDIGQEIPAQLYVAVAQILTYIFQLRSARREHIAPPARPNIEMPET
;
A
#
# COMPACT_ATOMS: atom_id res chain seq x y z
N ASP A 1 -10.14 -17.38 4.61
CA ASP A 1 -11.52 -17.80 4.31
C ASP A 1 -11.99 -17.13 3.04
N ALA A 2 -12.53 -17.91 2.10
CA ALA A 2 -12.77 -17.53 0.70
C ALA A 2 -13.51 -16.18 0.48
N GLY A 3 -14.26 -15.69 1.46
CA GLY A 3 -14.90 -14.37 1.41
C GLY A 3 -13.91 -13.20 1.42
N VAL A 4 -12.83 -13.28 2.23
CA VAL A 4 -11.77 -12.25 2.26
C VAL A 4 -11.05 -12.20 0.92
N ASP A 5 -10.80 -13.35 0.30
CA ASP A 5 -10.13 -13.44 -1.00
C ASP A 5 -10.98 -12.85 -2.13
N LEU A 6 -12.29 -13.12 -2.10
CA LEU A 6 -13.25 -12.56 -3.06
C LEU A 6 -13.36 -11.04 -2.93
N VAL A 7 -13.47 -10.53 -1.69
CA VAL A 7 -13.50 -9.08 -1.43
C VAL A 7 -12.19 -8.44 -1.87
N ALA A 8 -11.04 -9.03 -1.55
CA ALA A 8 -9.74 -8.52 -1.96
C ALA A 8 -9.58 -8.52 -3.49
N ALA A 9 -10.11 -9.53 -4.18
CA ALA A 9 -10.14 -9.56 -5.65
C ALA A 9 -10.98 -8.40 -6.21
N ARG A 10 -12.18 -8.17 -5.67
CA ARG A 10 -13.05 -7.06 -6.08
C ARG A 10 -12.42 -5.69 -5.81
N ILE A 11 -11.72 -5.52 -4.69
CA ILE A 11 -10.97 -4.28 -4.40
C ILE A 11 -9.90 -4.02 -5.45
N ARG A 12 -9.13 -5.05 -5.85
CA ARG A 12 -8.09 -4.91 -6.89
C ARG A 12 -8.67 -4.57 -8.25
N GLU A 13 -9.80 -5.17 -8.60
CA GLU A 13 -10.53 -4.89 -9.85
C GLU A 13 -10.94 -3.41 -9.91
N ILE A 14 -11.66 -2.93 -8.89
CA ILE A 14 -12.11 -1.53 -8.81
C ILE A 14 -10.92 -0.57 -8.78
N ALA A 15 -9.84 -0.90 -8.05
CA ALA A 15 -8.63 -0.09 -8.02
C ALA A 15 -8.01 0.07 -9.42
N THR A 16 -7.98 -1.03 -10.20
CA THR A 16 -7.47 -1.01 -11.57
C THR A 16 -8.35 -0.16 -12.48
N GLU A 17 -9.67 -0.29 -12.38
CA GLU A 17 -10.64 0.52 -13.15
C GLU A 17 -10.52 2.03 -12.89
N ASN A 18 -10.04 2.42 -11.71
CA ASN A 18 -9.94 3.82 -11.27
C ASN A 18 -8.49 4.34 -11.20
N ASP A 19 -7.53 3.64 -11.83
CA ASP A 19 -6.11 4.01 -11.83
C ASP A 19 -5.50 4.20 -10.42
N VAL A 20 -6.02 3.48 -9.43
CA VAL A 20 -5.50 3.47 -8.06
C VAL A 20 -4.31 2.50 -7.99
N PRO A 21 -3.10 2.97 -7.63
CA PRO A 21 -1.91 2.12 -7.56
C PRO A 21 -2.07 0.97 -6.56
N ILE A 22 -1.69 -0.24 -6.98
CA ILE A 22 -1.64 -1.41 -6.10
C ILE A 22 -0.17 -1.67 -5.75
N PHE A 23 0.15 -1.63 -4.44
CA PHE A 23 1.47 -1.90 -3.92
C PHE A 23 1.44 -3.10 -2.98
N GLU A 24 2.23 -4.13 -3.28
CA GLU A 24 2.29 -5.34 -2.47
C GLU A 24 3.29 -5.18 -1.31
N ALA A 25 2.82 -5.28 -0.08
CA ALA A 25 3.64 -5.31 1.13
C ALA A 25 3.02 -6.31 2.11
N PRO A 26 3.22 -7.64 1.93
CA PRO A 26 2.44 -8.65 2.65
C PRO A 26 2.50 -8.53 4.18
N PRO A 27 3.66 -8.26 4.82
CA PRO A 27 3.72 -8.06 6.27
C PRO A 27 2.89 -6.87 6.75
N LEU A 28 3.01 -5.71 6.08
CA LEU A 28 2.28 -4.50 6.43
C LEU A 28 0.78 -4.66 6.18
N ALA A 29 0.40 -5.26 5.05
CA ALA A 29 -1.00 -5.50 4.72
C ALA A 29 -1.69 -6.37 5.78
N ARG A 30 -1.02 -7.41 6.27
CA ARG A 30 -1.53 -8.24 7.38
C ARG A 30 -1.61 -7.46 8.69
N ALA A 31 -0.61 -6.64 9.01
CA ALA A 31 -0.63 -5.83 10.22
C ALA A 31 -1.79 -4.83 10.21
N LEU A 32 -2.01 -4.13 9.09
CA LEU A 32 -3.12 -3.19 8.91
C LEU A 32 -4.47 -3.91 8.99
N HIS A 33 -4.64 -5.03 8.27
CA HIS A 33 -5.89 -5.81 8.30
C HIS A 33 -6.25 -6.32 9.70
N LYS A 34 -5.25 -6.57 10.56
CA LYS A 34 -5.46 -7.01 11.94
C LYS A 34 -5.72 -5.85 12.91
N ALA A 35 -5.09 -4.70 12.70
CA ALA A 35 -5.03 -3.62 13.67
C ALA A 35 -5.97 -2.44 13.36
N VAL A 36 -6.55 -2.37 12.15
CA VAL A 36 -7.28 -1.19 11.66
C VAL A 36 -8.61 -1.60 11.06
N ASP A 37 -9.68 -1.08 11.64
CA ASP A 37 -11.03 -1.18 11.08
C ASP A 37 -11.31 -0.03 10.09
N ILE A 38 -12.33 -0.20 9.26
CA ILE A 38 -12.74 0.83 8.29
C ILE A 38 -13.11 2.12 9.03
N GLY A 39 -12.55 3.24 8.57
CA GLY A 39 -12.76 4.57 9.16
C GLY A 39 -11.88 4.88 10.37
N GLN A 40 -11.04 3.94 10.81
CA GLN A 40 -10.05 4.18 11.85
C GLN A 40 -8.74 4.71 11.27
N GLU A 41 -7.99 5.44 12.10
CA GLU A 41 -6.66 5.89 11.76
C GLU A 41 -5.63 4.75 11.83
N ILE A 42 -4.54 4.91 11.10
CA ILE A 42 -3.41 3.98 11.13
C ILE A 42 -2.72 4.10 12.51
N PRO A 43 -2.29 2.98 13.13
CA PRO A 43 -1.50 3.02 14.35
C PRO A 43 -0.15 3.71 14.15
N ALA A 44 0.26 4.54 15.11
CA ALA A 44 1.49 5.35 15.00
C ALA A 44 2.75 4.52 14.70
N GLN A 45 2.84 3.31 15.25
CA GLN A 45 3.95 2.37 14.98
C GLN A 45 4.10 1.99 13.49
N LEU A 46 3.02 2.06 12.70
CA LEU A 46 3.03 1.74 11.27
C LEU A 46 3.24 2.96 10.36
N TYR A 47 3.34 4.17 10.93
CA TYR A 47 3.43 5.40 10.14
C TYR A 47 4.64 5.44 9.23
N VAL A 48 5.82 5.02 9.70
CA VAL A 48 7.05 5.04 8.89
C VAL A 48 6.90 4.12 7.68
N ALA A 49 6.42 2.88 7.89
CA ALA A 49 6.22 1.92 6.81
C ALA A 49 5.20 2.42 5.76
N VAL A 50 4.10 3.04 6.21
CA VAL A 50 3.09 3.62 5.32
C VAL A 50 3.64 4.85 4.57
N ALA A 51 4.38 5.73 5.25
CA ALA A 51 4.98 6.91 4.66
C ALA A 51 6.00 6.57 3.56
N GLN A 52 6.77 5.49 3.73
CA GLN A 52 7.67 4.98 2.68
C GLN A 52 6.91 4.59 1.40
N ILE A 53 5.75 3.94 1.54
CA ILE A 53 4.89 3.58 0.39
C ILE A 53 4.34 4.83 -0.28
N LEU A 54 3.79 5.77 0.50
CA LEU A 54 3.25 7.02 -0.03
C LEU A 54 4.31 7.82 -0.78
N THR A 55 5.52 7.89 -0.23
CA THR A 55 6.68 8.55 -0.86
C THR A 55 7.03 7.90 -2.19
N TYR A 56 7.13 6.57 -2.23
CA TYR A 56 7.42 5.83 -3.45
C TYR A 56 6.33 6.04 -4.52
N ILE A 57 5.04 5.98 -4.15
CA ILE A 57 3.94 6.24 -5.09
C ILE A 57 3.99 7.67 -5.64
N PHE A 58 4.30 8.65 -4.80
CA PHE A 58 4.44 10.04 -5.24
C PHE A 58 5.60 10.20 -6.25
N GLN A 59 6.76 9.63 -5.94
CA GLN A 59 7.93 9.63 -6.82
C GLN A 59 7.64 8.89 -8.14
N LEU A 60 6.96 7.74 -8.08
CA LEU A 60 6.58 6.97 -9.25
C LEU A 60 5.66 7.78 -10.18
N ARG A 61 4.72 8.55 -9.62
CA ARG A 61 3.84 9.45 -10.39
C ARG A 61 4.60 10.62 -11.00
N SER A 62 5.58 11.20 -10.30
CA SER A 62 6.45 12.26 -10.83
C SER A 62 7.33 11.73 -11.97
N ALA A 63 7.98 10.58 -11.77
CA ALA A 63 8.84 9.97 -12.78
C ALA A 63 8.10 9.71 -14.11
N ARG A 64 6.85 9.25 -14.03
CA ARG A 64 5.98 9.06 -15.21
C ARG A 64 5.66 10.36 -15.93
N ARG A 65 5.40 11.46 -15.23
CA ARG A 65 5.13 12.77 -15.86
C ARG A 65 6.37 13.34 -16.54
N GLU A 66 7.52 13.17 -15.90
CA GLU A 66 8.79 13.74 -16.33
C GLU A 66 9.55 12.85 -17.32
N HIS A 67 8.99 11.68 -17.66
CA HIS A 67 9.60 10.68 -18.57
C HIS A 67 11.02 10.26 -18.14
N ILE A 68 11.24 10.20 -16.82
CA ILE A 68 12.50 9.74 -16.21
C ILE A 68 12.37 8.32 -15.68
N ALA A 69 13.50 7.71 -15.36
CA ALA A 69 13.54 6.37 -14.76
C ALA A 69 12.73 6.33 -13.45
N PRO A 70 11.90 5.29 -13.22
CA PRO A 70 11.13 5.16 -11.99
C PRO A 70 12.06 4.95 -10.78
N PRO A 71 11.64 5.38 -9.57
CA PRO A 71 12.39 5.13 -8.35
C PRO A 71 12.52 3.62 -8.09
N ALA A 72 13.58 3.24 -7.36
CA ALA A 72 13.72 1.87 -6.87
C ALA A 72 12.58 1.56 -5.88
N ARG A 73 12.07 0.33 -5.91
CA ARG A 73 11.06 -0.12 -4.95
C ARG A 73 11.67 -0.12 -3.55
N PRO A 74 11.03 0.53 -2.55
CA PRO A 74 11.56 0.52 -1.19
C PRO A 74 11.44 -0.87 -0.57
N ASN A 75 12.42 -1.21 0.25
CA ASN A 75 12.26 -2.29 1.21
C ASN A 75 11.45 -1.75 2.40
N ILE A 76 10.24 -2.26 2.59
CA ILE A 76 9.37 -1.81 3.68
C ILE A 76 9.76 -2.55 4.94
N GLU A 77 10.42 -1.83 5.85
CA GLU A 77 10.80 -2.35 7.15
C GLU A 77 9.59 -2.30 8.08
N MET A 78 9.27 -3.46 8.65
CA MET A 78 8.26 -3.54 9.70
C MET A 78 8.91 -3.18 11.03
N PRO A 79 8.26 -2.37 11.89
CA PRO A 79 8.74 -2.17 13.24
C PRO A 79 8.81 -3.51 13.97
N GLU A 80 9.85 -3.70 14.78
CA GLU A 80 9.89 -4.80 15.74
C GLU A 80 8.72 -4.61 16.71
N THR A 81 7.83 -5.61 16.76
CA THR A 81 6.67 -5.64 17.67
C THR A 81 7.03 -6.20 19.02
#